data_AF-A0A7W4CQA3-F1
#
_entry.id   AF-A0A7W4CQA3-F1
#
_cell.length_a   1.000
_cell.length_b   1.000
_cell.length_c   1.000
_cell.angle_alpha   90.00
_cell.angle_beta   90.00
_cell.angle_gamma   90.00
#
_symmetry.space_group_name_H-M   'P 1'
#
loop_
_entity.id
_entity.type
_entity.pdbx_description
1 polymer ?
#
loop_
_entity_poly.entity_id
_entity_poly.type
_entity_poly.pdbx_seq_one_letter_code
_entity_poly.pdbx_strand_id
1 'polypeptide(L)'
;MTTRTLVMRLAQVQASQLRQQDADATAPKADFDAVRDATWRLRHSAQRVLDADLRQSRDAVAEIARHHPEMQTVIGYLVADGERAARADLEEAVAELRTAVDERLTPHSPVPARLETQQGEVLAQADHLDEALRTARELQDSGTWQGEAAQAYRTAADTQAGALQEYAAVTRASAEYLGQAALLHRATFFLCAESLKAAAAHIDMLAIRDAGHLFARTRRAIAQVKRATSHLGRDLDGALRGAPALDLARGLEDLVQGAEVLKGNWPQGGEPPK
;
A
#
# COMPACT_ATOMS: atom_id res chain seq x y z
N MET A 1 11.29 -38.19 17.91
CA MET A 1 10.59 -36.95 17.52
C MET A 1 10.21 -37.10 16.06
N THR A 2 8.93 -37.08 15.73
CA THR A 2 8.45 -37.30 14.36
C THR A 2 8.49 -36.00 13.57
N THR A 3 8.74 -36.07 12.26
CA THR A 3 8.79 -34.94 11.32
C THR A 3 7.54 -34.05 11.43
N ARG A 4 6.39 -34.66 11.73
CA ARG A 4 5.11 -33.99 12.07
C ARG A 4 5.22 -32.98 13.22
N THR A 5 5.97 -33.30 14.28
CA THR A 5 6.15 -32.42 15.45
C THR A 5 7.05 -31.23 15.14
N LEU A 6 8.04 -31.40 14.26
CA LEU A 6 8.90 -30.33 13.77
C LEU A 6 8.13 -29.36 12.87
N VAL A 7 7.36 -29.89 11.92
CA VAL A 7 6.54 -29.08 10.98
C VAL A 7 5.45 -28.29 11.72
N MET A 8 4.75 -28.90 12.67
CA MET A 8 3.76 -28.18 13.48
C MET A 8 4.37 -27.11 14.39
N ARG A 9 5.55 -27.37 14.98
CA ARG A 9 6.27 -26.33 15.73
C ARG A 9 6.74 -25.21 14.82
N LEU A 10 7.15 -25.50 13.59
CA LEU A 10 7.53 -24.49 12.60
C LEU A 10 6.35 -23.60 12.22
N ALA A 11 5.17 -24.19 11.95
CA ALA A 11 3.94 -23.46 11.64
C ALA A 11 3.46 -22.59 12.82
N GLN A 12 3.62 -23.08 14.05
CA GLN A 12 3.25 -22.35 15.26
C GLN A 12 4.26 -21.24 15.59
N VAL A 13 5.55 -21.46 15.30
CA VAL A 13 6.61 -20.44 15.38
C VAL A 13 6.40 -19.36 14.30
N GLN A 14 6.05 -19.72 13.06
CA GLN A 14 5.66 -18.80 11.98
C GLN A 14 4.49 -17.91 12.41
N ALA A 15 3.42 -18.49 12.98
CA ALA A 15 2.26 -17.73 13.46
C ALA A 15 2.56 -16.81 14.67
N SER A 16 3.64 -17.07 15.42
CA SER A 16 4.11 -16.22 16.51
C SER A 16 5.13 -15.16 16.08
N GLN A 17 6.02 -15.48 15.12
CA GLN A 17 7.00 -14.55 14.55
C GLN A 17 6.31 -13.49 13.69
N LEU A 18 5.29 -13.88 12.92
CA LEU A 18 4.39 -12.97 12.20
C LEU A 18 3.68 -11.95 13.11
N ARG A 19 3.51 -12.26 14.41
CA ARG A 19 2.90 -11.38 15.41
C ARG A 19 3.91 -10.57 16.23
N GLN A 20 5.19 -10.94 16.22
CA GLN A 20 6.24 -10.31 17.05
C GLN A 20 7.19 -9.39 16.26
N GLN A 21 7.35 -9.58 14.95
CA GLN A 21 8.15 -8.69 14.10
C GLN A 21 7.40 -7.41 13.66
N ASP A 22 6.17 -7.21 14.15
CA ASP A 22 5.27 -6.07 13.90
C ASP A 22 5.83 -4.69 14.33
N ALA A 23 6.97 -4.62 15.05
CA ALA A 23 7.44 -3.38 15.67
C ALA A 23 8.56 -2.63 14.90
N ASP A 24 9.41 -3.31 14.11
CA ASP A 24 10.71 -2.71 13.70
C ASP A 24 11.03 -2.78 12.19
N ALA A 25 10.09 -3.22 11.34
CA ALA A 25 10.31 -3.30 9.90
C ALA A 25 10.28 -1.90 9.25
N THR A 26 11.42 -1.23 9.22
CA THR A 26 11.61 0.04 8.50
C THR A 26 12.09 -0.26 7.07
N ALA A 27 11.19 -0.26 6.08
CA ALA A 27 11.52 -0.32 4.65
C ALA A 27 10.37 0.23 3.78
N PRO A 28 10.59 0.47 2.46
CA PRO A 28 11.13 1.69 1.89
C PRO A 28 10.11 2.85 1.86
N LYS A 29 10.55 4.02 2.34
CA LYS A 29 9.75 5.26 2.42
C LYS A 29 9.33 5.86 1.05
N ALA A 30 9.94 5.44 -0.06
CA ALA A 30 9.88 6.17 -1.33
C ALA A 30 8.45 6.36 -1.91
N ASP A 31 7.60 5.33 -1.85
CA ASP A 31 6.27 5.39 -2.48
C ASP A 31 5.29 6.26 -1.68
N PHE A 32 5.33 6.17 -0.35
CA PHE A 32 4.53 7.06 0.52
C PHE A 32 5.11 8.47 0.59
N ASP A 33 6.43 8.63 0.53
CA ASP A 33 7.08 9.93 0.42
C ASP A 33 6.62 10.67 -0.84
N ALA A 34 6.37 9.97 -1.96
CA ALA A 34 5.81 10.59 -3.16
C ALA A 34 4.41 11.19 -2.93
N VAL A 35 3.56 10.55 -2.11
CA VAL A 35 2.26 11.10 -1.71
C VAL A 35 2.43 12.31 -0.80
N ARG A 36 3.35 12.24 0.18
CA ARG A 36 3.65 13.38 1.06
C ARG A 36 4.18 14.58 0.28
N ASP A 37 5.09 14.35 -0.66
CA ASP A 37 5.63 15.37 -1.54
C ASP A 37 4.54 15.98 -2.43
N ALA A 38 3.66 15.15 -3.01
CA ALA A 38 2.53 15.64 -3.80
C ALA A 38 1.55 16.47 -2.98
N THR A 39 1.26 16.04 -1.75
CA THR A 39 0.43 16.77 -0.77
C THR A 39 1.06 18.12 -0.42
N TRP A 40 2.37 18.12 -0.14
CA TRP A 40 3.14 19.33 0.14
C TRP A 40 3.11 20.30 -1.05
N ARG A 41 3.30 19.79 -2.29
CA ARG A 41 3.25 20.59 -3.52
C ARG A 41 1.90 21.22 -3.72
N LEU A 42 0.81 20.44 -3.58
CA LEU A 42 -0.55 20.94 -3.72
C LEU A 42 -0.84 22.10 -2.75
N ARG A 43 -0.45 21.94 -1.48
CA ARG A 43 -0.53 23.01 -0.47
C ARG A 43 0.27 24.25 -0.89
N HIS A 44 1.51 24.08 -1.35
CA HIS A 44 2.36 25.19 -1.75
C HIS A 44 1.83 25.93 -2.98
N SER A 45 1.30 25.21 -3.97
CA SER A 45 0.65 25.81 -5.13
C SER A 45 -0.58 26.63 -4.74
N ALA A 46 -1.43 26.12 -3.84
CA ALA A 46 -2.60 26.85 -3.37
C ALA A 46 -2.22 28.10 -2.55
N GLN A 47 -1.21 27.99 -1.67
CA GLN A 47 -0.70 29.13 -0.91
C GLN A 47 -0.12 30.22 -1.83
N ARG A 48 0.62 29.83 -2.87
CA ARG A 48 1.16 30.78 -3.85
C ARG A 48 0.06 31.56 -4.57
N VAL A 49 -1.07 30.92 -4.88
CA VAL A 49 -2.23 31.60 -5.49
C VAL A 49 -2.84 32.60 -4.51
N LEU A 50 -3.02 32.22 -3.24
CA LEU A 50 -3.49 33.14 -2.20
C LEU A 50 -2.53 34.34 -2.07
N ASP A 51 -1.24 34.10 -1.97
CA ASP A 51 -0.25 35.18 -1.84
C ASP A 51 -0.25 36.13 -3.04
N ALA A 52 -0.51 35.61 -4.25
CA ALA A 52 -0.66 36.42 -5.45
C ALA A 52 -1.94 37.26 -5.42
N ASP A 53 -3.07 36.67 -5.00
CA ASP A 53 -4.33 37.39 -4.83
C ASP A 53 -4.23 38.48 -3.75
N LEU A 54 -3.53 38.22 -2.65
CA LEU A 54 -3.27 39.19 -1.57
C LEU A 54 -2.41 40.37 -2.02
N ARG A 55 -1.41 40.13 -2.88
CA ARG A 55 -0.62 41.23 -3.46
C ARG A 55 -1.49 42.07 -4.39
N GLN A 56 -2.21 41.41 -5.30
CA GLN A 56 -3.09 42.10 -6.25
C GLN A 56 -4.21 42.88 -5.55
N SER A 57 -4.79 42.36 -4.46
CA SER A 57 -5.81 43.06 -3.69
C SER A 57 -5.26 44.34 -3.08
N ARG A 58 -4.07 44.30 -2.49
CA ARG A 58 -3.41 45.47 -1.88
C ARG A 58 -3.08 46.53 -2.92
N ASP A 59 -2.55 46.12 -4.07
CA ASP A 59 -2.26 47.03 -5.19
C ASP A 59 -3.55 47.71 -5.70
N ALA A 60 -4.63 46.95 -5.85
CA ALA A 60 -5.94 47.47 -6.25
C ALA A 60 -6.53 48.43 -5.21
N VAL A 61 -6.43 48.13 -3.91
CA VAL A 61 -6.88 49.04 -2.83
C VAL A 61 -6.07 50.33 -2.86
N ALA A 62 -4.76 50.25 -3.02
CA ALA A 62 -3.88 51.42 -3.09
C ALA A 62 -4.18 52.27 -4.34
N GLU A 63 -4.51 51.65 -5.46
CA GLU A 63 -4.94 52.36 -6.67
C GLU A 63 -6.30 53.05 -6.48
N ILE A 64 -7.30 52.34 -5.96
CA ILE A 64 -8.61 52.95 -5.70
C ILE A 64 -8.48 54.10 -4.69
N ALA A 65 -7.69 53.94 -3.62
CA ALA A 65 -7.47 55.00 -2.64
C ALA A 65 -6.78 56.25 -3.24
N ARG A 66 -5.97 56.10 -4.29
CA ARG A 66 -5.37 57.24 -5.02
C ARG A 66 -6.40 58.05 -5.79
N HIS A 67 -7.44 57.40 -6.32
CA HIS A 67 -8.50 58.04 -7.12
C HIS A 67 -9.74 58.42 -6.32
N HIS A 68 -10.01 57.70 -5.23
CA HIS A 68 -11.20 57.78 -4.38
C HIS A 68 -10.82 57.63 -2.90
N PRO A 69 -10.10 58.61 -2.32
CA PRO A 69 -9.66 58.55 -0.92
C PRO A 69 -10.81 58.41 0.07
N GLU A 70 -12.00 58.94 -0.26
CA GLU A 70 -13.22 58.82 0.54
C GLU A 70 -13.70 57.37 0.71
N MET A 71 -13.35 56.48 -0.22
CA MET A 71 -13.75 55.06 -0.17
C MET A 71 -12.71 54.17 0.52
N GLN A 72 -11.53 54.71 0.85
CA GLN A 72 -10.38 53.93 1.33
C GLN A 72 -10.72 53.07 2.55
N THR A 73 -11.44 53.62 3.54
CA THR A 73 -11.79 52.89 4.76
C THR A 73 -12.73 51.72 4.48
N VAL A 74 -13.78 51.95 3.67
CA VAL A 74 -14.79 50.93 3.36
C VAL A 74 -14.18 49.81 2.52
N ILE A 75 -13.44 50.15 1.47
CA ILE A 75 -12.81 49.17 0.58
C ILE A 75 -11.70 48.42 1.31
N GLY A 76 -10.90 49.10 2.12
CA GLY A 76 -9.87 48.46 2.95
C GLY A 76 -10.46 47.44 3.92
N TYR A 77 -11.59 47.76 4.57
CA TYR A 77 -12.30 46.81 5.44
C TYR A 77 -12.81 45.58 4.68
N LEU A 78 -13.48 45.77 3.55
CA LEU A 78 -14.02 44.67 2.74
C LEU A 78 -12.92 43.74 2.23
N VAL A 79 -11.80 44.30 1.79
CA VAL A 79 -10.63 43.51 1.36
C VAL A 79 -10.05 42.74 2.54
N ALA A 80 -9.81 43.39 3.69
CA ALA A 80 -9.25 42.73 4.87
C ALA A 80 -10.16 41.60 5.40
N ASP A 81 -11.48 41.73 5.28
CA ASP A 81 -12.42 40.65 5.60
C ASP A 81 -12.32 39.48 4.60
N GLY A 82 -12.26 39.79 3.29
CA GLY A 82 -12.00 38.80 2.25
C GLY A 82 -10.67 38.08 2.40
N GLU A 83 -9.59 38.78 2.78
CA GLU A 83 -8.26 38.19 3.07
C GLU A 83 -8.35 37.15 4.19
N ARG A 84 -9.04 37.50 5.30
CA ARG A 84 -9.23 36.61 6.45
C ARG A 84 -10.04 35.38 6.08
N ALA A 85 -11.16 35.56 5.38
CA ALA A 85 -12.00 34.45 4.94
C ALA A 85 -11.26 33.50 3.98
N ALA A 86 -10.59 34.04 2.96
CA ALA A 86 -9.85 33.24 1.99
C ALA A 86 -8.70 32.44 2.64
N ARG A 87 -8.03 33.01 3.65
CA ARG A 87 -6.99 32.31 4.41
C ARG A 87 -7.57 31.18 5.26
N ALA A 88 -8.63 31.45 5.99
CA ALA A 88 -9.30 30.45 6.83
C ALA A 88 -9.81 29.26 6.00
N ASP A 89 -10.48 29.54 4.87
CA ASP A 89 -11.01 28.50 3.98
C ASP A 89 -9.89 27.63 3.36
N LEU A 90 -8.74 28.24 3.03
CA LEU A 90 -7.59 27.50 2.52
C LEU A 90 -6.94 26.64 3.60
N GLU A 91 -6.77 27.18 4.80
CA GLU A 91 -6.23 26.45 5.96
C GLU A 91 -7.11 25.24 6.30
N GLU A 92 -8.44 25.42 6.30
CA GLU A 92 -9.40 24.33 6.49
C GLU A 92 -9.26 23.25 5.40
N ALA A 93 -9.31 23.62 4.12
CA ALA A 93 -9.23 22.66 3.03
C ALA A 93 -7.91 21.87 3.02
N VAL A 94 -6.79 22.53 3.36
CA VAL A 94 -5.48 21.88 3.48
C VAL A 94 -5.42 20.97 4.72
N ALA A 95 -6.04 21.37 5.82
CA ALA A 95 -6.13 20.55 7.02
C ALA A 95 -6.94 19.26 6.74
N GLU A 96 -8.09 19.38 6.08
CA GLU A 96 -8.90 18.24 5.65
C GLU A 96 -8.12 17.27 4.76
N LEU A 97 -7.37 17.79 3.76
CA LEU A 97 -6.51 16.97 2.91
C LEU A 97 -5.46 16.23 3.73
N ARG A 98 -4.78 16.92 4.64
CA ARG A 98 -3.74 16.33 5.48
C ARG A 98 -4.33 15.23 6.36
N THR A 99 -5.45 15.50 7.03
CA THR A 99 -6.15 14.50 7.84
C THR A 99 -6.51 13.27 7.01
N ALA A 100 -7.03 13.46 5.79
CA ALA A 100 -7.34 12.34 4.90
C ALA A 100 -6.12 11.49 4.55
N VAL A 101 -4.96 12.11 4.32
CA VAL A 101 -3.69 11.38 4.07
C VAL A 101 -3.21 10.69 5.35
N ASP A 102 -3.21 11.38 6.47
CA ASP A 102 -2.70 10.88 7.75
C ASP A 102 -3.53 9.71 8.28
N GLU A 103 -4.86 9.76 8.14
CA GLU A 103 -5.75 8.69 8.62
C GLU A 103 -5.83 7.52 7.64
N ARG A 104 -5.81 7.77 6.32
CA ARG A 104 -6.10 6.72 5.33
C ARG A 104 -4.88 6.11 4.67
N LEU A 105 -3.73 6.79 4.66
CA LEU A 105 -2.53 6.33 3.93
C LEU A 105 -1.34 6.05 4.84
N THR A 106 -1.10 6.90 5.84
CA THR A 106 0.04 6.72 6.78
C THR A 106 0.08 5.33 7.44
N PRO A 107 -1.04 4.76 7.92
CA PRO A 107 -1.02 3.41 8.54
C PRO A 107 -0.55 2.32 7.58
N HIS A 108 -0.70 2.53 6.27
CA HIS A 108 -0.35 1.55 5.25
C HIS A 108 1.04 1.77 4.65
N SER A 109 1.73 2.87 5.01
CA SER A 109 3.07 3.19 4.50
C SER A 109 4.10 2.05 4.66
N PRO A 110 4.19 1.31 5.79
CA PRO A 110 5.18 0.25 5.95
C PRO A 110 4.77 -1.08 5.32
N VAL A 111 3.51 -1.21 4.87
CA VAL A 111 2.93 -2.50 4.47
C VAL A 111 3.61 -3.14 3.25
N PRO A 112 3.89 -2.43 2.13
CA PRO A 112 4.56 -3.04 0.98
C PRO A 112 5.89 -3.70 1.35
N ALA A 113 6.71 -3.00 2.11
CA ALA A 113 8.01 -3.45 2.55
C ALA A 113 7.95 -4.69 3.42
N ARG A 114 6.97 -4.71 4.33
CA ARG A 114 6.72 -5.83 5.21
C ARG A 114 6.34 -7.07 4.42
N LEU A 115 5.44 -6.90 3.45
CA LEU A 115 5.01 -7.98 2.57
C LEU A 115 6.15 -8.52 1.70
N GLU A 116 7.04 -7.66 1.20
CA GLU A 116 8.23 -8.05 0.44
C GLU A 116 9.26 -8.81 1.30
N THR A 117 9.46 -8.36 2.54
CA THR A 117 10.31 -9.08 3.49
C THR A 117 9.74 -10.48 3.75
N GLN A 118 8.44 -10.55 4.04
CA GLN A 118 7.75 -11.82 4.27
C GLN A 118 7.77 -12.73 3.03
N GLN A 119 7.61 -12.16 1.84
CA GLN A 119 7.76 -12.89 0.58
C GLN A 119 9.14 -13.54 0.48
N GLY A 120 10.21 -12.79 0.76
CA GLY A 120 11.57 -13.30 0.75
C GLY A 120 11.80 -14.45 1.75
N GLU A 121 11.27 -14.32 2.96
CA GLU A 121 11.34 -15.38 3.98
C GLU A 121 10.60 -16.65 3.56
N VAL A 122 9.41 -16.52 2.96
CA VAL A 122 8.62 -17.64 2.46
C VAL A 122 9.29 -18.30 1.25
N LEU A 123 9.92 -17.53 0.35
CA LEU A 123 10.70 -18.09 -0.76
C LEU A 123 11.90 -18.90 -0.26
N ALA A 124 12.66 -18.40 0.72
CA ALA A 124 13.76 -19.14 1.32
C ALA A 124 13.30 -20.48 1.94
N GLN A 125 12.09 -20.52 2.50
CA GLN A 125 11.48 -21.76 2.99
C GLN A 125 11.14 -22.72 1.84
N ALA A 126 10.62 -22.22 0.72
CA ALA A 126 10.38 -23.06 -0.45
C ALA A 126 11.68 -23.70 -0.96
N ASP A 127 12.78 -22.97 -0.97
CA ASP A 127 14.09 -23.49 -1.37
C ASP A 127 14.56 -24.63 -0.45
N HIS A 128 14.34 -24.51 0.87
CA HIS A 128 14.62 -25.59 1.81
C HIS A 128 13.75 -26.84 1.57
N LEU A 129 12.51 -26.66 1.13
CA LEU A 129 11.61 -27.77 0.80
C LEU A 129 12.03 -28.47 -0.49
N ASP A 130 12.54 -27.74 -1.48
CA ASP A 130 13.09 -28.35 -2.70
C ASP A 130 14.32 -29.20 -2.39
N GLU A 131 15.17 -28.75 -1.48
CA GLU A 131 16.35 -29.51 -1.04
C GLU A 131 15.95 -30.80 -0.30
N ALA A 132 14.93 -30.73 0.56
CA ALA A 132 14.35 -31.90 1.19
C ALA A 132 13.70 -32.85 0.16
N LEU A 133 13.02 -32.30 -0.85
CA LEU A 133 12.42 -33.06 -1.95
C LEU A 133 13.48 -33.79 -2.77
N ARG A 134 14.59 -33.12 -3.09
CA ARG A 134 15.73 -33.72 -3.78
C ARG A 134 16.30 -34.89 -3.00
N THR A 135 16.51 -34.70 -1.70
CA THR A 135 16.98 -35.77 -0.79
C THR A 135 15.99 -36.95 -0.75
N ALA A 136 14.68 -36.69 -0.68
CA ALA A 136 13.66 -37.74 -0.67
C ALA A 136 13.65 -38.54 -1.98
N ARG A 137 13.86 -37.89 -3.12
CA ARG A 137 13.97 -38.54 -4.44
C ARG A 137 15.23 -39.40 -4.56
N GLU A 138 16.37 -38.92 -4.05
CA GLU A 138 17.61 -39.70 -4.01
C GLU A 138 17.45 -41.01 -3.20
N LEU A 139 16.63 -41.00 -2.14
CA LEU A 139 16.31 -42.20 -1.35
C LEU A 139 15.43 -43.22 -2.08
N GLN A 140 14.68 -42.81 -3.11
CA GLN A 140 13.94 -43.74 -3.97
C GLN A 140 14.90 -44.61 -4.79
N ASP A 141 16.02 -44.03 -5.23
CA ASP A 141 17.05 -44.66 -6.07
C ASP A 141 18.04 -45.51 -5.24
N SER A 142 17.55 -46.30 -4.29
CA SER A 142 18.35 -47.15 -3.37
C SER A 142 19.09 -48.35 -4.04
N GLY A 143 19.37 -48.25 -5.34
CA GLY A 143 20.30 -49.12 -6.08
C GLY A 143 19.92 -50.60 -6.03
N THR A 144 20.83 -51.43 -5.51
CA THR A 144 20.71 -52.90 -5.50
C THR A 144 19.83 -53.46 -4.37
N TRP A 145 19.19 -52.61 -3.56
CA TRP A 145 18.36 -53.08 -2.45
C TRP A 145 16.99 -53.61 -2.94
N GLN A 146 16.75 -54.90 -2.71
CA GLN A 146 15.57 -55.63 -3.19
C GLN A 146 14.83 -56.32 -2.03
N GLY A 147 13.57 -56.71 -2.29
CA GLY A 147 12.67 -57.35 -1.33
C GLY A 147 11.48 -56.49 -0.94
N GLU A 148 10.52 -57.06 -0.21
CA GLU A 148 9.29 -56.37 0.22
C GLU A 148 9.58 -55.13 1.07
N ALA A 149 10.56 -55.20 1.98
CA ALA A 149 10.96 -54.06 2.80
C ALA A 149 11.53 -52.90 1.96
N ALA A 150 12.33 -53.21 0.93
CA ALA A 150 12.86 -52.21 0.01
C ALA A 150 11.72 -51.55 -0.81
N GLN A 151 10.72 -52.33 -1.21
CA GLN A 151 9.55 -51.82 -1.92
C GLN A 151 8.69 -50.91 -1.02
N ALA A 152 8.43 -51.33 0.22
CA ALA A 152 7.70 -50.51 1.19
C ALA A 152 8.41 -49.18 1.46
N TYR A 153 9.74 -49.20 1.59
CA TYR A 153 10.54 -47.99 1.77
C TYR A 153 10.44 -47.05 0.55
N ARG A 154 10.54 -47.57 -0.68
CA ARG A 154 10.38 -46.76 -1.89
C ARG A 154 9.00 -46.11 -1.99
N THR A 155 7.94 -46.85 -1.66
CA THR A 155 6.57 -46.30 -1.60
C THR A 155 6.43 -45.19 -0.55
N ALA A 156 7.05 -45.38 0.63
CA ALA A 156 7.05 -44.36 1.68
C ALA A 156 7.83 -43.09 1.25
N ALA A 157 9.00 -43.26 0.62
CA ALA A 157 9.81 -42.18 0.08
C ALA A 157 9.08 -41.42 -1.05
N ASP A 158 8.37 -42.12 -1.93
CA ASP A 158 7.53 -41.50 -2.97
C ASP A 158 6.39 -40.69 -2.40
N THR A 159 5.71 -41.23 -1.38
CA THR A 159 4.67 -40.52 -0.65
C THR A 159 5.21 -39.24 0.01
N GLN A 160 6.41 -39.30 0.59
CA GLN A 160 7.07 -38.14 1.19
C GLN A 160 7.51 -37.11 0.14
N ALA A 161 8.05 -37.56 -0.99
CA ALA A 161 8.44 -36.68 -2.10
C ALA A 161 7.21 -35.95 -2.67
N GLY A 162 6.08 -36.65 -2.87
CA GLY A 162 4.82 -36.02 -3.29
C GLY A 162 4.36 -34.93 -2.31
N ALA A 163 4.35 -35.24 -1.01
CA ALA A 163 3.95 -34.27 0.02
C ALA A 163 4.88 -33.03 0.07
N LEU A 164 6.20 -33.23 -0.06
CA LEU A 164 7.17 -32.13 -0.10
C LEU A 164 6.97 -31.26 -1.34
N GLN A 165 6.67 -31.86 -2.49
CA GLN A 165 6.39 -31.13 -3.73
C GLN A 165 5.12 -30.29 -3.62
N GLU A 166 4.03 -30.82 -3.07
CA GLU A 166 2.79 -30.07 -2.84
C GLU A 166 3.01 -28.91 -1.86
N TYR A 167 3.73 -29.16 -0.76
CA TYR A 167 4.02 -28.13 0.23
C TYR A 167 4.88 -27.02 -0.35
N ALA A 168 5.94 -27.36 -1.10
CA ALA A 168 6.77 -26.37 -1.78
C ALA A 168 5.98 -25.54 -2.81
N ALA A 169 4.98 -26.13 -3.47
CA ALA A 169 4.09 -25.40 -4.38
C ALA A 169 3.19 -24.39 -3.62
N VAL A 170 2.57 -24.82 -2.51
CA VAL A 170 1.74 -23.93 -1.66
C VAL A 170 2.58 -22.81 -1.05
N THR A 171 3.80 -23.10 -0.60
CA THR A 171 4.72 -22.09 -0.07
C THR A 171 5.07 -21.04 -1.13
N ARG A 172 5.39 -21.45 -2.37
CA ARG A 172 5.64 -20.50 -3.46
C ARG A 172 4.42 -19.67 -3.83
N ALA A 173 3.24 -20.29 -3.92
CA ALA A 173 2.00 -19.58 -4.19
C ALA A 173 1.70 -18.54 -3.09
N SER A 174 1.99 -18.88 -1.83
CA SER A 174 1.87 -17.94 -0.71
C SER A 174 2.81 -16.73 -0.87
N ALA A 175 4.07 -16.98 -1.24
CA ALA A 175 5.03 -15.92 -1.53
C ALA A 175 4.58 -15.03 -2.69
N GLU A 176 4.01 -15.61 -3.74
CA GLU A 176 3.48 -14.87 -4.88
C GLU A 176 2.37 -13.91 -4.45
N TYR A 177 1.39 -14.38 -3.66
CA TYR A 177 0.31 -13.51 -3.18
C TYR A 177 0.80 -12.40 -2.24
N LEU A 178 1.83 -12.64 -1.42
CA LEU A 178 2.47 -11.57 -0.64
C LEU A 178 3.08 -10.49 -1.56
N GLY A 179 3.76 -10.90 -2.64
CA GLY A 179 4.29 -9.99 -3.64
C GLY A 179 3.21 -9.21 -4.38
N GLN A 180 2.12 -9.87 -4.78
CA GLN A 180 0.98 -9.22 -5.43
C GLN A 180 0.28 -8.21 -4.50
N ALA A 181 0.13 -8.54 -3.22
CA ALA A 181 -0.39 -7.63 -2.21
C ALA A 181 0.51 -6.39 -2.05
N ALA A 182 1.83 -6.57 -1.99
CA ALA A 182 2.78 -5.46 -1.93
C ALA A 182 2.65 -4.53 -3.15
N LEU A 183 2.58 -5.11 -4.35
CA LEU A 183 2.40 -4.37 -5.60
C LEU A 183 1.08 -3.58 -5.62
N LEU A 184 -0.02 -4.15 -5.13
CA LEU A 184 -1.30 -3.47 -5.04
C LEU A 184 -1.22 -2.23 -4.14
N HIS A 185 -0.56 -2.33 -2.98
CA HIS A 185 -0.34 -1.19 -2.10
C HIS A 185 0.52 -0.10 -2.78
N ARG A 186 1.62 -0.47 -3.44
CA ARG A 186 2.47 0.49 -4.18
C ARG A 186 1.70 1.19 -5.29
N ALA A 187 0.92 0.45 -6.08
CA ALA A 187 0.08 1.00 -7.14
C ALA A 187 -0.94 1.99 -6.57
N THR A 188 -1.52 1.70 -5.41
CA THR A 188 -2.46 2.59 -4.72
C THR A 188 -1.78 3.91 -4.30
N PHE A 189 -0.58 3.85 -3.72
CA PHE A 189 0.19 5.05 -3.39
C PHE A 189 0.56 5.86 -4.62
N PHE A 190 0.99 5.19 -5.70
CA PHE A 190 1.31 5.83 -6.97
C PHE A 190 0.09 6.60 -7.53
N LEU A 191 -1.08 5.96 -7.60
CA LEU A 191 -2.31 6.60 -8.09
C LEU A 191 -2.68 7.83 -7.25
N CYS A 192 -2.59 7.72 -5.92
CA CYS A 192 -2.84 8.86 -5.02
C CYS A 192 -1.87 10.01 -5.29
N ALA A 193 -0.57 9.71 -5.44
CA ALA A 193 0.44 10.72 -5.71
C ALA A 193 0.21 11.42 -7.07
N GLU A 194 -0.14 10.68 -8.13
CA GLU A 194 -0.43 11.24 -9.44
C GLU A 194 -1.69 12.12 -9.44
N SER A 195 -2.77 11.67 -8.79
CA SER A 195 -3.98 12.47 -8.59
C SER A 195 -3.68 13.81 -7.90
N LEU A 196 -2.85 13.79 -6.85
CA LEU A 196 -2.44 15.00 -6.12
C LEU A 196 -1.52 15.91 -6.95
N LYS A 197 -0.56 15.35 -7.71
CA LYS A 197 0.31 16.11 -8.62
C LYS A 197 -0.48 16.79 -9.73
N ALA A 198 -1.45 16.09 -10.33
CA ALA A 198 -2.33 16.66 -11.33
C ALA A 198 -3.17 17.82 -10.78
N ALA A 199 -3.68 17.69 -9.55
CA ALA A 199 -4.36 18.78 -8.87
C ALA A 199 -3.44 19.99 -8.62
N ALA A 200 -2.19 19.77 -8.21
CA ALA A 200 -1.22 20.85 -8.00
C ALA A 200 -0.91 21.59 -9.31
N ALA A 201 -0.70 20.85 -10.41
CA ALA A 201 -0.48 21.42 -11.73
C ALA A 201 -1.67 22.27 -12.21
N HIS A 202 -2.91 21.83 -11.94
CA HIS A 202 -4.10 22.63 -12.23
C HIS A 202 -4.13 23.95 -11.43
N ILE A 203 -3.74 23.93 -10.16
CA ILE A 203 -3.67 25.15 -9.34
C ILE A 203 -2.56 26.08 -9.84
N ASP A 204 -1.39 25.56 -10.20
CA ASP A 204 -0.29 26.37 -10.74
C ASP A 204 -0.70 27.13 -12.01
N MET A 205 -1.55 26.54 -12.86
CA MET A 205 -2.10 27.22 -14.03
C MET A 205 -3.06 28.37 -13.68
N LEU A 206 -3.71 28.34 -12.51
CA LEU A 206 -4.59 29.44 -12.07
C LEU A 206 -3.82 30.72 -11.81
N ALA A 207 -2.56 30.65 -11.40
CA ALA A 207 -1.72 31.82 -11.14
C ALA A 207 -1.46 32.70 -12.38
N ILE A 208 -1.73 32.18 -13.58
CA ILE A 208 -1.41 32.83 -14.87
C ILE A 208 -2.65 33.51 -15.50
N ARG A 209 -3.88 33.22 -15.03
CA ARG A 209 -5.13 33.69 -15.68
C ARG A 209 -6.12 34.36 -14.72
N ASP A 210 -6.94 35.25 -15.27
CA ASP A 210 -8.05 36.03 -14.67
C ASP A 210 -7.64 37.09 -13.62
N ALA A 211 -7.81 38.36 -14.00
CA ALA A 211 -7.65 39.53 -13.12
C ALA A 211 -8.98 40.21 -12.74
N GLY A 212 -10.14 39.59 -13.02
CA GLY A 212 -11.44 40.27 -12.95
C GLY A 212 -12.14 40.32 -11.58
N HIS A 213 -11.81 39.41 -10.65
CA HIS A 213 -12.48 39.33 -9.34
C HIS A 213 -11.47 39.00 -8.22
N LEU A 214 -11.52 39.77 -7.13
CA LEU A 214 -10.69 39.53 -5.94
C LEU A 214 -10.92 38.11 -5.39
N PHE A 215 -9.83 37.41 -5.07
CA PHE A 215 -9.82 36.05 -4.52
C PHE A 215 -10.48 34.95 -5.36
N ALA A 216 -10.88 35.22 -6.62
CA ALA A 216 -11.51 34.20 -7.46
C ALA A 216 -10.56 33.03 -7.78
N ARG A 217 -9.27 33.31 -7.99
CA ARG A 217 -8.25 32.27 -8.19
C ARG A 217 -8.06 31.45 -6.92
N THR A 218 -7.99 32.11 -5.76
CA THR A 218 -7.92 31.43 -4.46
C THR A 218 -9.12 30.51 -4.23
N ARG A 219 -10.35 30.96 -4.49
CA ARG A 219 -11.55 30.11 -4.37
C ARG A 219 -11.50 28.89 -5.29
N ARG A 220 -11.01 29.04 -6.52
CA ARG A 220 -10.79 27.91 -7.44
C ARG A 220 -9.71 26.96 -6.94
N ALA A 221 -8.62 27.48 -6.37
CA ALA A 221 -7.57 26.68 -5.75
C ALA A 221 -8.11 25.86 -4.56
N ILE A 222 -8.87 26.49 -3.66
CA ILE A 222 -9.55 25.82 -2.54
C ILE A 222 -10.47 24.71 -3.05
N ALA A 223 -11.31 25.01 -4.04
CA ALA A 223 -12.19 24.01 -4.63
C ALA A 223 -11.40 22.83 -5.22
N GLN A 224 -10.24 23.08 -5.82
CA GLN A 224 -9.38 22.03 -6.36
C GLN A 224 -8.71 21.20 -5.26
N VAL A 225 -8.32 21.79 -4.13
CA VAL A 225 -7.86 21.05 -2.94
C VAL A 225 -8.98 20.15 -2.41
N LYS A 226 -10.19 20.68 -2.18
CA LYS A 226 -11.34 19.89 -1.71
C LYS A 226 -11.71 18.74 -2.67
N ARG A 227 -11.62 18.98 -3.98
CA ARG A 227 -11.79 17.92 -5.01
C ARG A 227 -10.69 16.86 -4.91
N ALA A 228 -9.43 17.25 -4.75
CA ALA A 228 -8.32 16.32 -4.60
C ALA A 228 -8.50 15.43 -3.37
N THR A 229 -8.92 16.00 -2.23
CA THR A 229 -9.27 15.24 -1.02
C THR A 229 -10.38 14.22 -1.28
N SER A 230 -11.44 14.64 -1.98
CA SER A 230 -12.55 13.75 -2.33
C SER A 230 -12.16 12.65 -3.32
N HIS A 231 -11.27 12.96 -4.28
CA HIS A 231 -10.72 12.00 -5.24
C HIS A 231 -9.86 10.95 -4.54
N LEU A 232 -9.00 11.36 -3.61
CA LEU A 232 -8.17 10.45 -2.81
C LEU A 232 -9.02 9.37 -2.13
N GLY A 233 -10.17 9.77 -1.56
CA GLY A 233 -11.09 8.82 -0.96
C GLY A 233 -11.68 7.82 -1.95
N ARG A 234 -12.06 8.28 -3.15
CA ARG A 234 -12.60 7.42 -4.22
C ARG A 234 -11.54 6.50 -4.82
N ASP A 235 -10.33 6.99 -5.03
CA ASP A 235 -9.22 6.21 -5.58
C ASP A 235 -8.87 5.06 -4.63
N LEU A 236 -8.88 5.32 -3.31
CA LEU A 236 -8.68 4.29 -2.28
C LEU A 236 -9.81 3.27 -2.25
N ASP A 237 -11.06 3.71 -2.21
CA ASP A 237 -12.21 2.80 -2.19
C ASP A 237 -12.27 1.96 -3.49
N GLY A 238 -11.90 2.57 -4.61
CA GLY A 238 -11.78 1.91 -5.92
C GLY A 238 -10.66 0.88 -5.95
N ALA A 239 -9.50 1.17 -5.38
CA ALA A 239 -8.40 0.20 -5.26
C ALA A 239 -8.80 -1.01 -4.41
N LEU A 240 -9.51 -0.79 -3.30
CA LEU A 240 -9.96 -1.86 -2.39
C LEU A 240 -11.09 -2.74 -2.98
N ARG A 241 -11.90 -2.19 -3.88
CA ARG A 241 -13.03 -2.90 -4.51
C ARG A 241 -12.78 -3.27 -5.97
N GLY A 242 -11.59 -2.96 -6.47
CA GLY A 242 -11.20 -3.21 -7.85
C GLY A 242 -10.99 -4.70 -8.10
N ALA A 243 -11.07 -5.10 -9.38
CA ALA A 243 -10.82 -6.48 -9.79
C ALA A 243 -9.50 -7.05 -9.24
N PRO A 244 -8.36 -6.32 -9.26
CA PRO A 244 -7.11 -6.84 -8.70
C PRO A 244 -7.18 -7.20 -7.21
N ALA A 245 -7.89 -6.41 -6.39
CA ALA A 245 -8.06 -6.69 -4.97
C ALA A 245 -8.98 -7.88 -4.74
N LEU A 246 -10.05 -8.00 -5.53
CA LEU A 246 -10.98 -9.14 -5.47
C LEU A 246 -10.33 -10.45 -5.93
N ASP A 247 -9.52 -10.41 -6.97
CA ASP A 247 -8.81 -11.58 -7.49
C ASP A 247 -7.72 -12.03 -6.50
N LEU A 248 -6.98 -11.10 -5.89
CA LEU A 248 -6.06 -11.39 -4.80
C LEU A 248 -6.77 -12.02 -3.60
N ALA A 249 -7.93 -11.49 -3.19
CA ALA A 249 -8.71 -12.03 -2.08
C ALA A 249 -9.19 -13.46 -2.35
N ARG A 250 -9.70 -13.73 -3.56
CA ARG A 250 -10.09 -15.09 -3.98
C ARG A 250 -8.92 -16.04 -3.99
N GLY A 251 -7.79 -15.64 -4.57
CA GLY A 251 -6.59 -16.47 -4.63
C GLY A 251 -6.04 -16.82 -3.24
N LEU A 252 -6.07 -15.88 -2.30
CA LEU A 252 -5.72 -16.12 -0.90
C LEU A 252 -6.71 -17.07 -0.21
N GLU A 253 -8.00 -16.93 -0.48
CA GLU A 253 -9.03 -17.83 0.06
C GLU A 253 -8.84 -19.26 -0.45
N ASP A 254 -8.60 -19.44 -1.76
CA ASP A 254 -8.31 -20.73 -2.38
C ASP A 254 -7.07 -21.38 -1.75
N LEU A 255 -6.01 -20.57 -1.50
CA LEU A 255 -4.79 -21.04 -0.86
C LEU A 255 -5.03 -21.50 0.59
N VAL A 256 -5.81 -20.74 1.37
CA VAL A 256 -6.16 -21.10 2.75
C VAL A 256 -7.01 -22.36 2.78
N GLN A 257 -8.02 -22.47 1.92
CA GLN A 257 -8.87 -23.65 1.82
C GLN A 257 -8.06 -24.88 1.40
N GLY A 258 -7.14 -24.74 0.44
CA GLY A 258 -6.22 -25.80 0.03
C GLY A 258 -5.31 -26.27 1.17
N ALA A 259 -4.80 -25.34 1.99
CA ALA A 259 -3.97 -25.67 3.15
C ALA A 259 -4.75 -26.39 4.27
N GLU A 260 -6.04 -26.09 4.47
CA GLU A 260 -6.88 -26.79 5.45
C GLU A 260 -7.08 -28.28 5.11
N VAL A 261 -7.14 -28.63 3.81
CA VAL A 261 -7.19 -30.03 3.37
C VAL A 261 -5.96 -30.82 3.84
N LEU A 262 -4.80 -30.17 3.95
CA LEU A 262 -3.55 -30.79 4.38
C LEU A 262 -3.46 -31.02 5.91
N LYS A 263 -4.24 -30.30 6.74
CA LYS A 263 -4.19 -30.43 8.21
C LYS A 263 -4.73 -31.76 8.74
N GLY A 264 -5.62 -32.42 8.01
CA GLY A 264 -6.26 -33.68 8.41
C GLY A 264 -5.64 -34.94 7.80
N ASN A 265 -5.08 -34.84 6.59
CA ASN A 265 -4.75 -35.98 5.73
C ASN A 265 -3.29 -35.98 5.26
N TRP A 266 -2.35 -35.58 6.11
CA TRP A 266 -0.94 -35.59 5.71
C TRP A 266 -0.49 -37.03 5.35
N PRO A 267 0.08 -37.27 4.16
CA PRO A 267 0.51 -38.60 3.76
C PRO A 267 1.60 -39.12 4.73
N GLN A 268 1.29 -40.19 5.48
CA GLN A 268 2.21 -40.70 6.52
C GLN A 268 3.25 -41.70 5.99
N GLY A 269 3.22 -42.06 4.70
CA GLY A 269 4.12 -43.05 4.10
C GLY A 269 3.88 -44.50 4.55
N GLY A 270 2.89 -44.75 5.40
CA GLY A 270 2.63 -46.08 5.99
C GLY A 270 3.63 -46.47 7.09
N GLU A 271 3.22 -47.35 8.01
CA GLU A 271 4.17 -47.96 8.96
C GLU A 271 5.09 -48.93 8.19
N PRO A 272 6.42 -48.92 8.45
CA PRO A 272 7.29 -49.94 7.89
C PRO A 272 6.82 -51.33 8.36
N PRO A 273 6.86 -52.36 7.50
CA PRO A 273 6.51 -53.72 7.93
C PRO A 273 7.40 -54.14 9.10
N LYS A 274 6.78 -54.73 10.12
CA LYS A 274 7.45 -55.24 11.33
C LYS A 274 8.38 -56.41 11.04
#